data_AF-A0A0A1STX4-F1
#
_entry.id   AF-A0A0A1STX4-F1
#
_cell.length_a   1.000
_cell.length_b   1.000
_cell.length_c   1.000
_cell.angle_alpha   90.00
_cell.angle_beta   90.00
_cell.angle_gamma   90.00
#
_symmetry.space_group_name_H-M   'P 1'
#
loop_
_entity.id
_entity.type
_entity.pdbx_description
1 polymer ?
#
loop_
_entity_poly.entity_id
_entity_poly.type
_entity_poly.pdbx_seq_one_letter_code
_entity_poly.pdbx_strand_id
1 'polypeptide(L)'
;MPTPESELFKSQKPKVAPTFNGVDFDDTKAFKAAEDAVIREQWVGAMMTRLVGEELGKCYVREGVNHLENCGELREKYLTMLTQNKIKGTKFIQQNYIEQKDADMDLAAKVHPSDKIAKINQGRFAA
;
A
#
# COMPACT_ATOMS: atom_id res chain seq x y z
N MET A 1 -7.72 8.83 24.29
CA MET A 1 -8.14 9.65 23.14
C MET A 1 -7.00 9.70 22.14
N PRO A 2 -7.25 9.67 20.81
CA PRO A 2 -6.19 9.86 19.84
C PRO A 2 -5.60 11.27 20.02
N THR A 3 -4.27 11.35 20.02
CA THR A 3 -3.55 12.62 20.04
C THR A 3 -3.94 13.44 18.81
N PRO A 4 -4.22 14.75 18.95
CA PRO A 4 -4.55 15.58 17.79
C PRO A 4 -3.37 15.63 16.81
N GLU A 5 -3.66 15.42 15.53
CA GLU A 5 -2.66 15.46 14.46
C GLU A 5 -2.07 16.87 14.30
N SER A 6 -0.75 16.98 14.22
CA SER A 6 -0.04 18.25 14.00
C SER A 6 -0.27 18.81 12.59
N GLU A 7 -0.12 20.12 12.42
CA GLU A 7 -0.26 20.78 11.11
C GLU A 7 0.75 20.25 10.09
N LEU A 8 1.97 19.93 10.53
CA LEU A 8 3.01 19.31 9.72
C LEU A 8 2.61 17.91 9.22
N PHE A 9 1.95 17.12 10.07
CA PHE A 9 1.47 15.80 9.66
C PHE A 9 0.38 15.91 8.60
N LYS A 10 -0.57 16.84 8.79
CA LYS A 10 -1.65 17.08 7.83
C LYS A 10 -1.14 17.56 6.47
N SER A 11 -0.07 18.35 6.43
CA SER A 11 0.50 18.84 5.18
C SER A 11 1.27 17.78 4.39
N GLN A 12 1.90 16.82 5.08
CA GLN A 12 2.70 15.75 4.47
C GLN A 12 1.89 14.50 4.09
N LYS A 13 0.65 14.37 4.59
CA LYS A 13 -0.21 13.22 4.36
C LYS A 13 -0.50 13.05 2.86
N PRO A 14 -0.37 11.83 2.29
CA PRO A 14 -0.77 11.59 0.91
C PRO A 14 -2.26 11.86 0.75
N LYS A 15 -2.61 12.56 -0.34
CA LYS A 15 -4.01 12.91 -0.68
C LYS A 15 -4.71 11.82 -1.50
N VAL A 16 -3.93 10.90 -2.07
CA VAL A 16 -4.40 9.85 -2.97
C VAL A 16 -4.44 8.53 -2.21
N ALA A 17 -5.44 7.71 -2.51
CA ALA A 17 -5.55 6.36 -1.96
C ALA A 17 -4.37 5.48 -2.42
N PRO A 18 -3.93 4.50 -1.62
CA PRO A 18 -2.84 3.58 -1.96
C PRO A 18 -3.32 2.48 -2.92
N THR A 19 -3.88 2.86 -4.07
CA THR A 19 -4.43 1.96 -5.08
C THR A 19 -4.19 2.53 -6.48
N PHE A 20 -4.05 1.65 -7.47
CA PHE A 20 -3.99 2.04 -8.89
C PHE A 20 -5.38 2.07 -9.56
N ASN A 21 -6.40 1.53 -8.88
CA ASN A 21 -7.76 1.47 -9.40
C ASN A 21 -8.33 2.88 -9.62
N GLY A 22 -8.84 3.14 -10.82
CA GLY A 22 -9.38 4.44 -11.24
C GLY A 22 -8.35 5.52 -11.56
N VAL A 23 -7.05 5.19 -11.54
CA VAL A 23 -5.97 6.12 -11.89
C VAL A 23 -5.71 6.04 -13.39
N ASP A 24 -5.68 7.20 -14.06
CA ASP A 24 -5.25 7.29 -15.45
C ASP A 24 -3.72 7.12 -15.54
N PHE A 25 -3.26 6.04 -16.18
CA PHE A 25 -1.84 5.72 -16.34
C PHE A 25 -1.12 6.69 -17.29
N ASP A 26 -1.85 7.43 -18.14
CA ASP A 26 -1.27 8.45 -19.02
C ASP A 26 -1.02 9.78 -18.28
N ASP A 27 -1.74 10.05 -17.18
CA ASP A 27 -1.42 11.19 -16.30
C ASP A 27 -0.26 10.83 -15.39
N THR A 28 0.94 11.22 -15.83
CA THR A 28 2.20 11.01 -15.08
C THR A 28 2.14 11.49 -13.64
N LYS A 29 1.38 12.55 -13.32
CA LYS A 29 1.29 13.09 -11.97
C LYS A 29 0.41 12.20 -11.09
N ALA A 30 -0.76 11.80 -11.61
CA ALA A 30 -1.67 10.90 -10.89
C ALA A 30 -1.03 9.52 -10.70
N PHE A 31 -0.39 8.98 -11.74
CA PHE A 31 0.33 7.72 -11.69
C PHE A 31 1.43 7.72 -10.62
N LYS A 32 2.28 8.75 -10.61
CA LYS A 32 3.35 8.86 -9.60
C LYS A 32 2.83 9.07 -8.19
N ALA A 33 1.73 9.81 -8.03
CA ALA A 33 1.10 9.97 -6.71
C ALA A 33 0.54 8.64 -6.18
N ALA A 34 -0.06 7.81 -7.03
CA ALA A 34 -0.56 6.49 -6.66
C ALA A 34 0.60 5.51 -6.35
N GLU A 35 1.66 5.53 -7.15
CA GLU A 35 2.87 4.74 -6.92
C GLU A 35 3.51 5.05 -5.56
N ASP A 36 3.69 6.34 -5.27
CA ASP A 36 4.18 6.82 -3.98
C ASP A 36 3.28 6.38 -2.81
N ALA A 37 1.96 6.49 -2.96
CA ALA A 37 1.01 6.12 -1.91
C ALA A 37 1.09 4.62 -1.59
N VAL A 38 1.12 3.76 -2.60
CA VAL A 38 1.27 2.30 -2.44
C VAL A 38 2.58 1.94 -1.73
N ILE A 39 3.70 2.55 -2.15
CA ILE A 39 5.01 2.28 -1.54
C ILE A 39 5.03 2.73 -0.08
N ARG A 40 4.46 3.91 0.23
CA ARG A 40 4.40 4.41 1.61
C ARG A 40 3.65 3.46 2.52
N GLU A 41 2.50 2.94 2.11
CA GLU A 41 1.73 1.97 2.93
C GLU A 41 2.49 0.66 3.15
N GLN A 42 3.23 0.18 2.15
CA GLN A 42 4.11 -0.99 2.34
C GLN A 42 5.20 -0.71 3.40
N TRP A 43 5.78 0.49 3.38
CA TRP A 43 6.75 0.91 4.40
C TRP A 43 6.10 1.11 5.78
N VAL A 44 4.87 1.62 5.86
CA VAL A 44 4.11 1.71 7.11
C VAL A 44 3.96 0.31 7.71
N GLY A 45 3.54 -0.68 6.92
CA GLY A 45 3.47 -2.07 7.35
C GLY A 45 4.81 -2.62 7.86
N ALA A 46 5.90 -2.34 7.14
CA ALA A 46 7.24 -2.74 7.56
C ALA A 46 7.68 -2.08 8.88
N MET A 47 7.36 -0.80 9.08
CA MET A 47 7.62 -0.07 10.32
C MET A 47 6.77 -0.58 11.48
N MET A 48 5.52 -0.97 11.24
CA MET A 48 4.69 -1.63 12.25
C MET A 48 5.32 -2.93 12.71
N THR A 49 5.80 -3.77 11.79
CA THR A 49 6.50 -5.02 12.11
C THR A 49 7.77 -4.73 12.93
N ARG A 50 8.52 -3.68 12.58
CA ARG A 50 9.71 -3.26 13.32
C ARG A 50 9.38 -2.88 14.77
N LEU A 51 8.33 -2.09 15.00
CA LEU A 51 7.90 -1.69 16.35
C LEU A 51 7.52 -2.91 17.21
N VAL A 52 6.81 -3.90 16.63
CA VAL A 52 6.49 -5.14 17.34
C VAL A 52 7.76 -5.95 17.63
N GLY A 53 8.74 -5.97 16.72
CA GLY A 53 10.03 -6.63 16.94
C GLY A 53 10.84 -5.97 18.07
N GLU A 54 10.85 -4.64 18.15
CA GLU A 54 11.50 -3.91 19.25
C GLU A 54 10.82 -4.19 20.59
N GLU A 55 9.48 -4.24 20.63
CA GLU A 55 8.73 -4.57 21.84
C GLU A 55 8.91 -6.03 22.27
N LEU A 56 8.96 -6.96 21.31
CA LEU A 56 9.30 -8.37 21.57
C LEU A 56 10.70 -8.49 22.18
N GLY A 57 11.68 -7.73 21.66
CA GLY A 57 13.03 -7.68 22.21
C GLY A 57 13.05 -7.21 23.67
N LYS A 58 12.27 -6.17 24.01
CA LYS A 58 12.13 -5.72 25.40
C LYS A 58 11.48 -6.79 26.28
N CYS A 59 10.45 -7.49 25.79
CA CYS A 59 9.82 -8.58 26.52
C CYS A 59 10.82 -9.69 26.84
N TYR A 60 11.64 -10.09 25.86
CA TYR A 60 12.65 -11.13 26.06
C TYR A 60 13.69 -10.75 27.12
N VAL A 61 14.13 -9.49 27.12
CA VAL A 61 15.08 -8.98 28.13
C VAL A 61 14.42 -8.90 29.51
N ARG A 62 13.15 -8.51 29.59
CA ARG A 62 12.41 -8.33 30.85
C ARG A 62 12.04 -9.65 31.52
N GLU A 63 11.60 -10.65 30.75
CA GLU A 63 11.10 -11.93 31.25
C GLU A 63 12.20 -12.98 31.44
N GLY A 64 13.36 -12.81 30.79
CA GLY A 64 14.50 -13.73 30.92
C GLY A 64 14.10 -15.15 30.54
N VAL A 65 14.30 -16.12 31.45
CA VAL A 65 14.01 -17.55 31.21
C VAL A 65 12.54 -17.82 30.89
N ASN A 66 11.62 -16.97 31.36
CA ASN A 66 10.17 -17.16 31.19
C ASN A 66 9.62 -16.59 29.87
N HIS A 67 10.49 -16.10 28.97
CA HIS A 67 10.06 -15.45 27.73
C HIS A 67 9.21 -16.35 26.81
N LEU A 68 9.33 -17.68 26.93
CA LEU A 68 8.57 -18.64 26.13
C LEU A 68 7.08 -18.65 26.46
N GLU A 69 6.72 -18.44 27.73
CA GLU A 69 5.34 -18.37 28.20
C GLU A 69 4.80 -16.94 28.08
N ASN A 70 5.57 -15.96 28.58
CA ASN A 70 5.08 -14.58 28.75
C ASN A 70 5.14 -13.72 27.48
N CYS A 71 6.00 -14.04 26.50
CA CYS A 71 6.15 -13.26 25.27
C CYS A 71 5.52 -13.92 24.04
N GLY A 72 4.70 -14.97 24.22
CA GLY A 72 4.11 -15.75 23.12
C GLY A 72 3.26 -14.91 22.16
N GLU A 73 2.39 -14.04 22.70
CA GLU A 73 1.50 -13.20 21.88
C GLU A 73 2.27 -12.23 20.98
N LEU A 74 3.31 -11.57 21.51
CA LEU A 74 4.16 -10.66 20.73
C LEU A 74 4.93 -11.42 19.65
N ARG A 75 5.41 -12.63 19.96
CA ARG A 75 6.10 -13.49 19.00
C ARG A 75 5.19 -13.90 17.85
N GLU A 76 3.98 -14.36 18.14
CA GLU A 76 3.02 -14.76 17.12
C GLU A 76 2.61 -13.58 16.24
N LYS A 77 2.29 -12.44 16.85
CA LYS A 77 1.98 -11.20 16.13
C LYS A 77 3.13 -10.77 15.21
N TYR A 78 4.37 -10.82 15.71
CA TYR A 78 5.56 -10.51 14.91
C TYR A 78 5.69 -11.43 13.70
N LEU A 79 5.52 -12.74 13.88
CA LEU A 79 5.59 -13.71 12.79
C LEU A 79 4.48 -13.52 11.76
N THR A 80 3.24 -13.28 12.21
CA THR A 80 2.11 -12.96 11.32
C THR A 80 2.42 -11.70 10.49
N MET A 81 2.87 -10.62 11.14
CA MET A 81 3.22 -9.39 10.45
C MET A 81 4.41 -9.53 9.50
N LEU A 82 5.40 -10.36 9.83
CA LEU A 82 6.56 -10.62 8.99
C LEU A 82 6.20 -11.34 7.68
N THR A 83 5.13 -12.13 7.68
CA THR A 83 4.61 -12.75 6.45
C THR A 83 3.74 -11.81 5.62
N GLN A 84 2.90 -11.00 6.28
CA GLN A 84 1.94 -10.11 5.63
C GLN A 84 2.56 -8.82 5.09
N ASN A 85 3.38 -8.14 5.90
CA ASN A 85 3.85 -6.77 5.65
C ASN A 85 5.16 -6.69 4.84
N LYS A 86 5.39 -7.66 3.95
CA LYS A 86 6.59 -7.64 3.10
C LYS A 86 6.46 -6.55 2.02
N ILE A 87 7.53 -5.80 1.81
CA ILE A 87 7.63 -4.83 0.72
C ILE A 87 7.78 -5.61 -0.59
N LYS A 88 6.79 -5.51 -1.48
CA LYS A 88 6.72 -6.26 -2.76
C LYS A 88 6.88 -5.35 -3.99
N GLY A 89 6.90 -4.03 -3.78
CA GLY A 89 6.92 -3.04 -4.87
C GLY A 89 5.54 -2.85 -5.51
N THR A 90 5.51 -2.08 -6.60
CA THR A 90 4.26 -1.64 -7.28
C THR A 90 3.95 -2.40 -8.56
N LYS A 91 4.98 -2.96 -9.22
CA LYS A 91 4.86 -3.54 -10.58
C LYS A 91 3.80 -4.63 -10.71
N PHE A 92 3.65 -5.48 -9.69
CA PHE A 92 2.65 -6.56 -9.73
C PHE A 92 1.22 -6.00 -9.78
N ILE A 93 0.93 -4.98 -8.95
CA ILE A 93 -0.39 -4.35 -8.84
C ILE A 93 -0.69 -3.49 -10.07
N GLN A 94 0.33 -2.92 -10.70
CA GLN A 94 0.18 -2.17 -11.96
C GLN A 94 -0.21 -3.06 -13.14
N GLN A 95 0.22 -4.33 -13.15
CA GLN A 95 0.04 -5.23 -14.28
C GLN A 95 -1.14 -6.19 -14.13
N ASN A 96 -1.62 -6.40 -12.91
CA ASN A 96 -2.63 -7.42 -12.60
C ASN A 96 -3.73 -6.84 -11.71
N TYR A 97 -4.97 -7.16 -12.05
CA TYR A 97 -6.12 -6.99 -11.17
C TYR A 97 -6.14 -8.09 -10.11
N ILE A 98 -6.34 -7.70 -8.84
CA ILE A 98 -6.44 -8.65 -7.73
C ILE A 98 -7.87 -9.19 -7.67
N GLU A 99 -8.86 -8.30 -7.80
CA GLU A 99 -10.28 -8.64 -7.83
C GLU A 99 -10.93 -8.27 -9.17
N GLN A 100 -12.00 -8.98 -9.54
CA GLN A 100 -12.79 -8.64 -10.75
C GLN A 100 -13.41 -7.25 -10.66
N LYS A 101 -13.81 -6.84 -9.45
CA LYS A 101 -14.39 -5.51 -9.19
C LYS A 101 -13.44 -4.38 -9.56
N ASP A 102 -12.14 -4.58 -9.34
CA ASP A 102 -11.12 -3.58 -9.68
C ASP A 102 -11.05 -3.37 -11.21
N ALA A 103 -11.16 -4.46 -11.98
CA ALA A 103 -11.19 -4.42 -13.43
C ALA A 103 -12.46 -3.73 -13.95
N ASP A 104 -13.62 -4.04 -13.36
CA ASP A 104 -14.89 -3.41 -13.72
C ASP A 104 -14.89 -1.89 -13.42
N MET A 105 -14.26 -1.48 -12.32
CA MET A 105 -14.09 -0.08 -11.95
C MET A 105 -13.23 0.69 -12.97
N ASP A 106 -12.11 0.12 -13.39
CA ASP A 106 -11.22 0.75 -14.38
C ASP A 106 -11.88 0.84 -15.76
N LEU A 107 -12.64 -0.18 -16.14
CA LEU A 107 -13.43 -0.19 -17.37
C LEU A 107 -14.52 0.89 -17.34
N ALA A 108 -15.22 1.04 -16.22
CA ALA A 108 -16.23 2.08 -16.04
C ALA A 108 -15.62 3.49 -16.05
N ALA A 109 -14.43 3.65 -15.47
CA ALA A 109 -13.68 4.91 -15.43
C ALA A 109 -13.01 5.27 -16.76
N LYS A 110 -12.98 4.35 -17.74
CA LYS A 110 -12.32 4.52 -19.06
C LYS A 110 -10.83 4.85 -18.97
N VAL A 111 -10.17 4.29 -17.96
CA VAL A 111 -8.72 4.44 -17.72
C VAL A 111 -7.93 3.21 -18.17
N HIS A 112 -8.60 2.22 -18.77
CA HIS A 112 -7.97 0.98 -19.19
C HIS A 112 -7.11 1.21 -20.46
N PRO A 113 -5.98 0.49 -20.63
CA PRO A 113 -5.12 0.64 -21.82
C PRO A 113 -5.84 0.43 -23.17
N SER A 114 -6.93 -0.33 -23.22
CA SER A 114 -7.78 -0.46 -24.42
C SER A 114 -8.45 0.85 -24.83
N ASP A 115 -8.83 1.68 -23.86
CA ASP A 115 -9.49 2.97 -24.10
C ASP A 115 -8.53 3.97 -24.73
N LYS A 116 -7.23 3.84 -24.43
CA LYS A 116 -6.17 4.59 -25.12
C LYS A 116 -6.10 4.22 -26.59
N ILE A 117 -6.10 2.93 -26.92
CA ILE A 117 -6.09 2.47 -28.33
C ILE A 117 -7.32 3.01 -29.07
N ALA A 118 -8.49 2.98 -28.41
CA ALA A 118 -9.71 3.57 -28.97
C ALA A 118 -9.59 5.09 -29.19
N LYS A 119 -9.08 5.86 -28.21
CA LYS A 119 -8.85 7.32 -28.33
C LYS A 119 -7.88 7.66 -29.46
N ILE A 120 -6.76 6.94 -29.56
CA ILE A 120 -5.75 7.14 -30.62
C ILE A 120 -6.36 6.84 -32.00
N ASN A 121 -7.14 5.76 -32.12
CA ASN A 121 -7.77 5.40 -33.39
C ASN A 121 -8.86 6.40 -33.80
N GLN A 122 -9.68 6.90 -32.87
CA GLN A 122 -10.67 7.94 -33.16
C GLN A 122 -10.01 9.21 -33.75
N GLY A 123 -8.89 9.66 -33.19
CA GLY A 123 -8.17 10.82 -33.73
C GLY A 123 -7.48 10.57 -35.08
N ARG A 124 -7.17 9.31 -35.40
CA ARG A 124 -6.44 8.92 -36.62
C ARG A 124 -7.33 8.63 -37.84
N PHE A 125 -8.60 8.29 -37.61
CA PHE A 125 -9.59 8.03 -38.67
C PHE A 125 -10.66 9.13 -38.82
N ALA A 126 -10.51 10.26 -38.14
CA ALA A 126 -11.40 11.42 -38.23
C ALA A 126 -10.96 12.46 -39.29
N ALA A 127 -10.02 12.11 -40.16
CA ALA A 127 -9.55 12.91 -41.30
C ALA A 127 -9.89 12.22 -42.62
#